data_AF-A0A956FT23-F1
#
_entry.id   AF-A0A956FT23-F1
#
_cell.length_a   1.000
_cell.length_b   1.000
_cell.length_c   1.000
_cell.angle_alpha   90.00
_cell.angle_beta   90.00
_cell.angle_gamma   90.00
#
_symmetry.space_group_name_H-M   'P 1'
#
loop_
_entity.id
_entity.type
_entity.pdbx_description
1 polymer ?
#
loop_
_entity_poly.entity_id
_entity_poly.type
_entity_poly.pdbx_seq_one_letter_code
_entity_poly.pdbx_strand_id
1 'polypeptide(L)'
;PWALITGGVHGYETSGVQGALAFLRAAARAYAGRVNLLVAPCVSPWGYEVINRWNPAAVDPNRSFVADSPAEESAALTRLVDETGADFLVHIDLHETTDSDEEEFRPALAARDGKPFEPGLIPDGFYCVGDAENPQPEFQAAIIAGVRAVTHIAPADADGKIIGADVTQPGVINYPFKALGLCAGLTDARFTSTTEVYPDSPQATPAICNAAQVAAVRAALDFALARAG
;
A
#
# COMPACT_ATOMS: atom_id res chain seq x y z
N PRO A 1 16.06 14.25 4.39
CA PRO A 1 14.94 13.43 4.91
C PRO A 1 15.12 11.97 4.48
N TRP A 2 14.47 11.03 5.18
CA TRP A 2 14.37 9.63 4.76
C TRP A 2 12.99 9.32 4.18
N ALA A 3 12.94 8.37 3.26
CA ALA A 3 11.68 7.83 2.74
C ALA A 3 11.75 6.31 2.63
N LEU A 4 10.68 5.66 3.07
CA LEU A 4 10.47 4.23 3.02
C LEU A 4 9.46 3.91 1.91
N ILE A 5 9.81 2.95 1.06
CA ILE A 5 8.90 2.37 0.08
C ILE A 5 8.85 0.86 0.33
N THR A 6 7.67 0.34 0.62
CA THR A 6 7.42 -1.09 0.87
C THR A 6 6.53 -1.65 -0.23
N GLY A 7 6.83 -2.86 -0.68
CA GLY A 7 6.00 -3.59 -1.64
C GLY A 7 5.95 -5.07 -1.27
N GLY A 8 4.87 -5.74 -1.68
CA GLY A 8 4.69 -7.17 -1.43
C GLY A 8 4.55 -7.50 0.05
N VAL A 9 3.91 -6.64 0.85
CA VAL A 9 3.50 -6.99 2.22
C VAL A 9 2.48 -8.13 2.14
N HIS A 10 1.51 -8.05 1.22
CA HIS A 10 0.85 -9.23 0.70
C HIS A 10 1.55 -9.66 -0.58
N GLY A 11 1.95 -10.92 -0.66
CA GLY A 11 2.78 -11.37 -1.77
C GLY A 11 2.01 -11.51 -3.09
N TYR A 12 0.72 -11.84 -3.06
CA TYR A 12 -0.09 -11.96 -4.29
C TYR A 12 -0.24 -10.64 -5.07
N GLU A 13 -0.03 -9.51 -4.41
CA GLU A 13 -0.12 -8.16 -4.95
C GLU A 13 1.14 -7.82 -5.76
N THR A 14 1.23 -8.46 -6.92
CA THR A 14 2.34 -8.43 -7.86
C THR A 14 2.81 -7.03 -8.21
N SER A 15 1.91 -6.07 -8.47
CA SER A 15 2.34 -4.72 -8.89
C SER A 15 2.97 -3.94 -7.75
N GLY A 16 2.68 -4.25 -6.48
CA GLY A 16 3.42 -3.69 -5.35
C GLY A 16 4.91 -4.02 -5.42
N VAL A 17 5.23 -5.29 -5.70
CA VAL A 17 6.61 -5.77 -5.87
C VAL A 17 7.25 -5.21 -7.13
N GLN A 18 6.59 -5.40 -8.26
CA GLN A 18 7.15 -5.02 -9.56
C GLN A 18 7.22 -3.50 -9.73
N GLY A 19 6.29 -2.75 -9.14
CA GLY A 19 6.28 -1.30 -9.07
C GLY A 19 7.47 -0.74 -8.26
N ALA A 20 7.75 -1.30 -7.08
CA ALA A 20 8.93 -0.93 -6.30
C ALA A 20 10.24 -1.16 -7.09
N LEU A 21 10.37 -2.32 -7.74
CA LEU A 21 11.52 -2.64 -8.59
C LEU A 21 11.62 -1.72 -9.82
N ALA A 22 10.49 -1.41 -10.45
CA ALA A 22 10.43 -0.48 -11.59
C ALA A 22 10.84 0.94 -11.18
N PHE A 23 10.39 1.41 -10.00
CA PHE A 23 10.80 2.69 -9.43
C PHE A 23 12.32 2.75 -9.22
N LEU A 24 12.91 1.72 -8.62
CA LEU A 24 14.36 1.62 -8.42
C LEU A 24 15.13 1.69 -9.74
N ARG A 25 14.64 1.00 -10.79
CA ARG A 25 15.29 0.96 -12.11
C ARG A 25 15.18 2.29 -12.87
N ALA A 26 14.02 2.96 -12.81
CA ALA A 26 13.69 4.04 -13.73
C ALA A 26 13.69 5.44 -13.12
N ALA A 27 13.40 5.58 -11.81
CA ALA A 27 13.08 6.88 -11.21
C ALA A 27 13.91 7.22 -9.96
N ALA A 28 14.33 6.24 -9.16
CA ALA A 28 15.00 6.47 -7.87
C ALA A 28 16.25 7.37 -7.98
N ARG A 29 17.03 7.26 -9.08
CA ARG A 29 18.23 8.06 -9.29
C ARG A 29 17.97 9.57 -9.36
N ALA A 30 16.77 9.99 -9.79
CA ALA A 30 16.39 11.41 -9.82
C ALA A 30 16.25 12.04 -8.43
N TYR A 31 16.16 11.21 -7.38
CA TYR A 31 16.03 11.62 -5.99
C TYR A 31 17.36 11.61 -5.22
N ALA A 32 18.44 11.18 -5.87
CA ALA A 32 19.78 11.16 -5.27
C ALA A 32 20.19 12.56 -4.78
N GLY A 33 20.72 12.62 -3.55
CA GLY A 33 21.11 13.88 -2.89
C GLY A 33 19.95 14.72 -2.35
N ARG A 34 18.69 14.30 -2.53
CA ARG A 34 17.50 15.01 -2.02
C ARG A 34 16.81 14.25 -0.88
N VAL A 35 16.84 12.93 -0.92
CA VAL A 35 16.25 12.03 0.09
C VAL A 35 17.07 10.74 0.19
N ASN A 36 17.15 10.19 1.40
CA ASN A 36 17.70 8.86 1.63
C ASN A 36 16.56 7.84 1.42
N LEU A 37 16.72 6.92 0.48
CA LEU A 37 15.69 5.94 0.13
C LEU A 37 16.01 4.58 0.77
N LEU A 38 15.06 4.05 1.54
CA LEU A 38 15.01 2.64 1.91
C LEU A 38 13.86 2.00 1.12
N VAL A 39 14.15 0.96 0.34
CA VAL A 39 13.13 0.26 -0.46
C VAL A 39 13.17 -1.23 -0.11
N ALA A 40 12.06 -1.75 0.41
CA ALA A 40 11.82 -3.17 0.66
C ALA A 40 10.82 -3.67 -0.40
N PRO A 41 11.30 -4.17 -1.56
CA PRO A 41 10.43 -4.39 -2.72
C PRO A 41 9.54 -5.63 -2.59
N CYS A 42 9.90 -6.59 -1.73
CA CYS A 42 9.07 -7.77 -1.47
C CYS A 42 9.26 -8.18 -0.01
N VAL A 43 8.29 -7.81 0.83
CA VAL A 43 8.31 -8.11 2.26
C VAL A 43 7.95 -9.58 2.52
N SER A 44 7.03 -10.13 1.73
CA SER A 44 6.49 -11.49 1.88
C SER A 44 6.77 -12.37 0.66
N PRO A 45 8.03 -12.82 0.45
CA PRO A 45 8.45 -13.53 -0.76
C PRO A 45 7.75 -14.89 -0.95
N TRP A 46 7.43 -15.61 0.13
CA TRP A 46 6.66 -16.85 0.03
C TRP A 46 5.26 -16.59 -0.56
N GLY A 47 4.55 -15.61 -0.01
CA GLY A 47 3.23 -15.21 -0.52
C GLY A 47 3.28 -14.76 -1.97
N TYR A 48 4.41 -14.22 -2.43
CA TYR A 48 4.61 -13.83 -3.83
C TYR A 48 4.78 -15.05 -4.74
N GLU A 49 5.54 -16.06 -4.32
CA GLU A 49 5.70 -17.30 -5.10
C GLU A 49 4.43 -18.15 -5.15
N VAL A 50 3.65 -18.18 -4.07
CA VAL A 50 2.45 -19.03 -3.97
C VAL A 50 1.13 -18.28 -4.19
N ILE A 51 1.19 -16.99 -4.53
CA ILE A 51 0.03 -16.12 -4.76
C ILE A 51 -0.92 -16.15 -3.54
N ASN A 52 -0.42 -15.65 -2.40
CA ASN A 52 -1.18 -15.64 -1.16
C ASN A 52 -1.09 -14.32 -0.39
N ARG A 53 -2.17 -14.02 0.33
CA ARG A 53 -2.30 -12.89 1.25
C ARG A 53 -1.60 -13.15 2.59
N TRP A 54 -1.73 -14.36 3.12
CA TRP A 54 -1.14 -14.74 4.39
C TRP A 54 0.24 -15.36 4.23
N ASN A 55 0.96 -15.49 5.35
CA ASN A 55 2.15 -16.30 5.43
C ASN A 55 1.81 -17.80 5.68
N PRO A 56 2.81 -18.72 5.72
CA PRO A 56 2.56 -20.15 5.95
C PRO A 56 1.83 -20.48 7.26
N ALA A 57 1.81 -19.56 8.23
CA ALA A 57 1.10 -19.71 9.50
C ALA A 57 -0.33 -19.15 9.46
N ALA A 58 -0.85 -18.79 8.27
CA ALA A 58 -2.15 -18.15 8.06
C ALA A 58 -2.31 -16.81 8.80
N VAL A 59 -1.20 -16.07 8.97
CA VAL A 59 -1.16 -14.73 9.55
C VAL A 59 -1.09 -13.69 8.43
N ASP A 60 -1.84 -12.59 8.57
CA ASP A 60 -1.80 -11.44 7.65
C ASP A 60 -0.64 -10.50 8.04
N PRO A 61 0.42 -10.37 7.23
CA PRO A 61 1.54 -9.48 7.53
C PRO A 61 1.10 -8.02 7.68
N ASN A 62 0.10 -7.57 6.90
CA ASN A 62 -0.43 -6.21 6.95
C ASN A 62 -1.48 -6.03 8.07
N ARG A 63 -1.51 -6.91 9.07
CA ARG A 63 -2.16 -6.70 10.38
C ARG A 63 -1.20 -6.98 11.54
N SER A 64 0.08 -7.10 11.23
CA SER A 64 1.09 -7.63 12.14
C SER A 64 2.26 -6.66 12.37
N PHE A 65 2.15 -5.39 11.95
CA PHE A 65 3.13 -4.35 12.31
C PHE A 65 2.87 -3.84 13.73
N VAL A 66 3.09 -4.71 14.70
CA VAL A 66 2.90 -4.49 16.14
C VAL A 66 4.10 -5.04 16.92
N ALA A 67 4.22 -4.65 18.19
CA ALA A 67 5.20 -5.25 19.09
C ALA A 67 4.98 -6.77 19.19
N ASP A 68 6.08 -7.53 19.21
CA ASP A 68 6.06 -9.00 19.20
C ASP A 68 5.22 -9.59 18.04
N SER A 69 5.42 -9.04 16.83
CA SER A 69 4.69 -9.42 15.61
C SER A 69 4.55 -10.94 15.43
N PRO A 70 3.32 -11.44 15.17
CA PRO A 70 3.09 -12.85 14.86
C PRO A 70 3.52 -13.22 13.43
N ALA A 71 3.80 -12.25 12.57
CA ALA A 71 4.35 -12.45 11.23
C ALA A 71 5.86 -12.19 11.23
N GLU A 72 6.64 -13.17 10.77
CA GLU A 72 8.10 -13.03 10.68
C GLU A 72 8.52 -11.98 9.67
N GLU A 73 7.74 -11.81 8.60
CA GLU A 73 7.93 -10.81 7.55
C GLU A 73 7.83 -9.38 8.10
N SER A 74 6.75 -9.09 8.84
CA SER A 74 6.53 -7.79 9.48
C SER A 74 7.58 -7.52 10.57
N ALA A 75 7.96 -8.54 11.34
CA ALA A 75 9.03 -8.43 12.34
C ALA A 75 10.39 -8.13 11.70
N ALA A 76 10.71 -8.74 10.56
CA ALA A 76 11.96 -8.52 9.85
C ALA A 76 12.05 -7.11 9.27
N LEU A 77 10.96 -6.61 8.65
CA LEU A 77 10.90 -5.24 8.15
C LEU A 77 11.00 -4.21 9.29
N THR A 78 10.31 -4.46 10.42
CA THR A 78 10.40 -3.60 11.61
C THR A 78 11.84 -3.47 12.10
N ARG A 79 12.54 -4.60 12.29
CA ARG A 79 13.96 -4.59 12.68
C ARG A 79 14.85 -3.82 11.71
N LEU A 80 14.66 -4.02 10.39
CA LEU A 80 15.43 -3.31 9.37
C LEU A 80 15.23 -1.79 9.46
N VAL A 81 13.98 -1.35 9.65
CA VAL A 81 13.64 0.07 9.80
C VAL A 81 14.26 0.64 11.07
N ASP A 82 14.13 -0.06 12.20
CA ASP A 82 14.71 0.36 13.48
C ASP A 82 16.24 0.47 13.43
N GLU A 83 16.92 -0.47 12.77
CA GLU A 83 18.38 -0.48 12.59
C GLU A 83 18.91 0.74 11.82
N THR A 84 18.07 1.43 11.03
CA THR A 84 18.47 2.68 10.38
C THR A 84 18.65 3.85 11.36
N GLY A 85 17.96 3.82 12.52
CA GLY A 85 17.90 4.92 13.48
C GLY A 85 17.39 6.23 12.87
N ALA A 86 16.63 6.17 11.77
CA ALA A 86 16.23 7.33 10.99
C ALA A 86 14.78 7.74 11.25
N ASP A 87 14.55 9.05 11.33
CA ASP A 87 13.20 9.62 11.24
C ASP A 87 12.77 9.69 9.77
N PHE A 88 11.76 8.91 9.41
CA PHE A 88 11.20 8.90 8.07
C PHE A 88 10.27 10.09 7.86
N LEU A 89 10.38 10.75 6.70
CA LEU A 89 9.44 11.80 6.29
C LEU A 89 8.27 11.22 5.50
N VAL A 90 8.53 10.17 4.72
CA VAL A 90 7.56 9.53 3.82
C VAL A 90 7.60 8.01 4.02
N HIS A 91 6.42 7.38 4.08
CA HIS A 91 6.25 5.94 3.93
C HIS A 91 5.13 5.67 2.93
N ILE A 92 5.48 5.12 1.77
CA ILE A 92 4.50 4.61 0.80
C ILE A 92 4.53 3.09 0.79
N ASP A 93 3.38 2.48 1.02
CA ASP A 93 3.18 1.04 1.00
C ASP A 93 2.37 0.64 -0.23
N LEU A 94 2.93 -0.25 -1.05
CA LEU A 94 2.40 -0.54 -2.37
C LEU A 94 1.53 -1.79 -2.37
N HIS A 95 0.22 -1.60 -2.53
CA HIS A 95 -0.77 -2.66 -2.49
C HIS A 95 -1.65 -2.73 -3.75
N GLU A 96 -2.42 -3.81 -3.83
CA GLU A 96 -3.47 -4.06 -4.82
C GLU A 96 -4.74 -4.58 -4.16
N THR A 97 -5.89 -4.22 -4.72
CA THR A 97 -7.17 -4.87 -4.43
C THR A 97 -7.55 -5.68 -5.66
N THR A 98 -7.77 -6.99 -5.54
CA THR A 98 -8.01 -7.91 -6.67
C THR A 98 -9.36 -8.60 -6.58
N ASP A 99 -9.81 -9.23 -7.66
CA ASP A 99 -11.01 -10.10 -7.62
C ASP A 99 -10.83 -11.25 -6.62
N SER A 100 -9.60 -11.76 -6.48
CA SER A 100 -9.28 -12.82 -5.50
C SER A 100 -9.40 -12.38 -4.03
N ASP A 101 -9.47 -11.07 -3.72
CA ASP A 101 -9.87 -10.63 -2.39
C ASP A 101 -11.30 -11.09 -2.05
N GLU A 102 -12.23 -11.00 -2.99
CA GLU A 102 -13.62 -11.46 -2.80
C GLU A 102 -13.81 -12.96 -3.05
N GLU A 103 -13.09 -13.52 -4.02
CA GLU A 103 -13.31 -14.91 -4.44
C GLU A 103 -12.55 -15.93 -3.58
N GLU A 104 -11.43 -15.54 -2.95
CA GLU A 104 -10.55 -16.46 -2.19
C GLU A 104 -10.26 -15.95 -0.78
N PHE A 105 -9.69 -14.74 -0.63
CA PHE A 105 -9.09 -14.32 0.63
C PHE A 105 -10.10 -13.90 1.72
N ARG A 106 -11.13 -13.11 1.39
CA ARG A 106 -12.19 -12.74 2.34
C ARG A 106 -13.03 -13.95 2.78
N PRO A 107 -13.44 -14.89 1.91
CA PRO A 107 -14.07 -16.14 2.32
C PRO A 107 -13.19 -16.98 3.24
N ALA A 108 -11.91 -17.15 2.90
CA ALA A 108 -10.99 -17.90 3.73
C ALA A 108 -10.76 -17.23 5.10
N LEU A 109 -10.75 -15.89 5.15
CA LEU A 109 -10.63 -15.13 6.41
C LEU A 109 -11.83 -15.41 7.31
N ALA A 110 -13.03 -15.32 6.75
CA ALA A 110 -14.27 -15.60 7.45
C ALA A 110 -14.28 -17.04 7.99
N ALA A 111 -13.87 -18.02 7.18
CA ALA A 111 -13.77 -19.42 7.59
C ALA A 111 -12.76 -19.63 8.73
N ARG A 112 -11.56 -19.06 8.62
CA ARG A 112 -10.52 -19.11 9.66
C ARG A 112 -11.01 -18.55 10.99
N ASP A 113 -11.73 -17.43 10.93
CA ASP A 113 -12.22 -16.71 12.10
C ASP A 113 -13.58 -17.24 12.63
N GLY A 114 -14.20 -18.21 11.95
CA GLY A 114 -15.52 -18.74 12.31
C GLY A 114 -16.66 -17.72 12.17
N LYS A 115 -16.56 -16.81 11.19
CA LYS A 115 -17.53 -15.74 10.90
C LYS A 115 -18.26 -16.01 9.58
N PRO A 116 -19.48 -15.48 9.39
CA PRO A 116 -20.11 -15.49 8.08
C PRO A 116 -19.30 -14.67 7.07
N PHE A 117 -19.27 -15.11 5.82
CA PHE A 117 -18.80 -14.30 4.70
C PHE A 117 -19.97 -13.53 4.10
N GLU A 118 -19.81 -12.21 3.99
CA GLU A 118 -20.73 -11.31 3.29
C GLU A 118 -20.00 -10.74 2.07
N PRO A 119 -20.46 -11.01 0.84
CA PRO A 119 -19.81 -10.49 -0.36
C PRO A 119 -19.77 -8.96 -0.39
N GLY A 120 -18.62 -8.41 -0.73
CA GLY A 120 -18.40 -6.98 -0.94
C GLY A 120 -18.34 -6.62 -2.42
N LEU A 121 -17.93 -5.37 -2.68
CA LEU A 121 -17.62 -4.87 -4.02
C LEU A 121 -16.11 -4.65 -4.14
N ILE A 122 -15.55 -5.02 -5.29
CA ILE A 122 -14.20 -4.62 -5.71
C ILE A 122 -14.30 -3.24 -6.39
N PRO A 123 -13.57 -2.21 -5.90
CA PRO A 123 -13.58 -0.89 -6.51
C PRO A 123 -12.87 -0.90 -7.87
N ASP A 124 -13.57 -0.49 -8.95
CA ASP A 124 -12.98 -0.44 -10.29
C ASP A 124 -12.05 0.78 -10.47
N GLY A 125 -10.81 0.63 -10.07
CA GLY A 125 -9.72 1.57 -10.34
C GLY A 125 -8.76 1.74 -9.17
N PHE A 126 -7.80 2.64 -9.34
CA PHE A 126 -6.84 2.95 -8.29
C PHE A 126 -7.46 3.79 -7.17
N TYR A 127 -7.10 3.53 -5.91
CA TYR A 127 -7.38 4.41 -4.79
C TYR A 127 -6.21 4.43 -3.78
N CYS A 128 -6.28 5.35 -2.82
CA CYS A 128 -5.38 5.39 -1.69
C CYS A 128 -6.13 5.10 -0.39
N VAL A 129 -5.43 4.49 0.56
CA VAL A 129 -5.78 4.51 1.97
C VAL A 129 -4.85 5.50 2.65
N GLY A 130 -5.42 6.51 3.32
CA GLY A 130 -4.70 7.43 4.21
C GLY A 130 -4.82 7.03 5.68
N ASP A 131 -3.98 7.61 6.53
CA ASP A 131 -4.07 7.40 7.98
C ASP A 131 -5.20 8.25 8.57
N ALA A 132 -6.18 7.64 9.22
CA ALA A 132 -7.26 8.36 9.87
C ALA A 132 -6.78 9.30 10.98
N GLU A 133 -5.66 8.98 11.64
CA GLU A 133 -5.08 9.81 12.70
C GLU A 133 -4.16 10.92 12.16
N ASN A 134 -3.71 10.79 10.91
CA ASN A 134 -2.88 11.77 10.21
C ASN A 134 -3.23 11.85 8.71
N PRO A 135 -4.41 12.38 8.32
CA PRO A 135 -4.97 12.16 6.97
C PRO A 135 -4.18 12.74 5.80
N GLN A 136 -3.43 13.83 6.01
CA GLN A 136 -2.66 14.55 4.99
C GLN A 136 -3.40 14.66 3.62
N PRO A 137 -4.59 15.30 3.57
CA PRO A 137 -5.46 15.23 2.39
C PRO A 137 -4.81 15.77 1.11
N GLU A 138 -3.99 16.83 1.21
CA GLU A 138 -3.25 17.35 0.04
C GLU A 138 -2.16 16.40 -0.46
N PHE A 139 -1.58 15.58 0.42
CA PHE A 139 -0.62 14.53 0.04
C PHE A 139 -1.33 13.41 -0.71
N GLN A 140 -2.47 12.92 -0.18
CA GLN A 140 -3.28 11.92 -0.88
C GLN A 140 -3.77 12.45 -2.24
N ALA A 141 -4.18 13.73 -2.30
CA ALA A 141 -4.62 14.38 -3.54
C ALA A 141 -3.49 14.43 -4.58
N ALA A 142 -2.25 14.68 -4.15
CA ALA A 142 -1.10 14.69 -5.04
C ALA A 142 -0.80 13.30 -5.62
N ILE A 143 -0.92 12.24 -4.81
CA ILE A 143 -0.78 10.85 -5.28
C ILE A 143 -1.87 10.54 -6.31
N ILE A 144 -3.15 10.81 -5.98
CA ILE A 144 -4.27 10.61 -6.91
C ILE A 144 -4.08 11.39 -8.21
N ALA A 145 -3.62 12.64 -8.15
CA ALA A 145 -3.36 13.45 -9.33
C ALA A 145 -2.24 12.85 -10.21
N GLY A 146 -1.16 12.35 -9.59
CA GLY A 146 -0.07 11.67 -10.30
C GLY A 146 -0.52 10.39 -10.98
N VAL A 147 -1.30 9.57 -10.28
CA VAL A 147 -1.76 8.25 -10.77
C VAL A 147 -2.87 8.39 -11.82
N ARG A 148 -3.74 9.40 -11.71
CA ARG A 148 -4.81 9.68 -12.69
C ARG A 148 -4.29 9.93 -14.11
N ALA A 149 -3.02 10.29 -14.26
CA ALA A 149 -2.37 10.42 -15.57
C ALA A 149 -2.00 9.07 -16.21
N VAL A 150 -2.08 7.96 -15.45
CA VAL A 150 -1.63 6.62 -15.84
C VAL A 150 -2.79 5.63 -15.89
N THR A 151 -3.70 5.67 -14.93
CA THR A 151 -4.86 4.77 -14.83
C THR A 151 -6.08 5.48 -14.26
N HIS A 152 -7.25 4.87 -14.37
CA HIS A 152 -8.48 5.40 -13.81
C HIS A 152 -8.50 5.26 -12.28
N ILE A 153 -9.18 6.20 -11.63
CA ILE A 153 -9.33 6.26 -10.17
C ILE A 153 -10.67 5.63 -9.80
N ALA A 154 -10.69 4.78 -8.78
CA ALA A 154 -11.90 4.11 -8.33
C ALA A 154 -13.00 5.12 -7.97
N PRO A 155 -14.24 4.93 -8.47
CA PRO A 155 -15.38 5.66 -7.98
C PRO A 155 -15.81 5.15 -6.59
N ALA A 156 -16.55 5.97 -5.87
CA ALA A 156 -17.30 5.49 -4.71
C ALA A 156 -18.48 4.61 -5.17
N ASP A 157 -18.90 3.69 -4.31
CA ASP A 157 -20.14 2.92 -4.49
C ASP A 157 -21.40 3.80 -4.26
N ALA A 158 -22.58 3.16 -4.30
CA ALA A 158 -23.87 3.84 -4.12
C ALA A 158 -24.05 4.50 -2.75
N ASP A 159 -23.30 4.05 -1.73
CA ASP A 159 -23.33 4.59 -0.37
C ASP A 159 -22.21 5.62 -0.13
N GLY A 160 -21.45 5.97 -1.16
CA GLY A 160 -20.33 6.92 -1.06
C GLY A 160 -19.08 6.31 -0.44
N LYS A 161 -18.90 4.98 -0.55
CA LYS A 161 -17.82 4.22 0.09
C LYS A 161 -16.88 3.55 -0.91
N ILE A 162 -15.69 3.18 -0.45
CA ILE A 162 -14.80 2.21 -1.10
C ILE A 162 -14.48 1.15 -0.04
N ILE A 163 -14.68 -0.12 -0.37
CA ILE A 163 -14.48 -1.29 0.53
C ILE A 163 -15.10 -1.11 1.92
N GLY A 164 -16.28 -0.47 2.00
CA GLY A 164 -17.02 -0.24 3.24
C GLY A 164 -16.61 1.00 4.04
N ALA A 165 -15.57 1.72 3.61
CA ALA A 165 -15.12 2.97 4.24
C ALA A 165 -15.61 4.21 3.48
N ASP A 166 -15.99 5.25 4.21
CA ASP A 166 -16.45 6.51 3.61
C ASP A 166 -15.32 7.17 2.81
N VAL A 167 -15.63 7.57 1.57
CA VAL A 167 -14.70 8.31 0.72
C VAL A 167 -14.54 9.73 1.27
N THR A 168 -13.30 10.12 1.57
CA THR A 168 -12.98 11.43 2.14
C THR A 168 -12.66 12.48 1.08
N GLN A 169 -12.16 12.02 -0.08
CA GLN A 169 -11.96 12.78 -1.31
C GLN A 169 -11.87 11.79 -2.49
N PRO A 170 -12.01 12.21 -3.76
CA PRO A 170 -12.06 11.28 -4.89
C PRO A 170 -10.90 10.27 -4.90
N GLY A 171 -11.21 8.99 -4.75
CA GLY A 171 -10.24 7.90 -4.71
C GLY A 171 -9.47 7.75 -3.39
N VAL A 172 -9.97 8.26 -2.27
CA VAL A 172 -9.28 8.17 -0.97
C VAL A 172 -10.25 7.79 0.14
N ILE A 173 -9.87 6.78 0.90
CA ILE A 173 -10.48 6.39 2.18
C ILE A 173 -9.41 6.45 3.28
N ASN A 174 -9.81 6.40 4.55
CA ASN A 174 -8.86 6.40 5.65
C ASN A 174 -9.08 5.22 6.62
N TYR A 175 -7.98 4.66 7.11
CA TYR A 175 -7.95 3.69 8.19
C TYR A 175 -6.98 4.11 9.30
N PRO A 176 -7.23 3.76 10.57
CA PRO A 176 -6.28 4.06 11.64
C PRO A 176 -5.09 3.09 11.56
N PHE A 177 -4.02 3.52 10.89
CA PHE A 177 -2.94 2.63 10.44
C PHE A 177 -2.28 1.86 11.60
N LYS A 178 -1.88 2.58 12.64
CA LYS A 178 -1.24 1.99 13.82
C LYS A 178 -2.16 1.08 14.60
N ALA A 179 -3.40 1.51 14.83
CA ALA A 179 -4.37 0.72 15.58
C ALA A 179 -4.69 -0.63 14.90
N LEU A 180 -4.61 -0.69 13.58
CA LEU A 180 -4.83 -1.89 12.79
C LEU A 180 -3.56 -2.69 12.47
N GLY A 181 -2.38 -2.23 12.91
CA GLY A 181 -1.10 -2.89 12.61
C GLY A 181 -0.77 -2.93 11.11
N LEU A 182 -1.16 -1.89 10.37
CA LEU A 182 -0.86 -1.75 8.95
C LEU A 182 0.60 -1.33 8.74
N CYS A 183 1.21 -1.79 7.65
CA CYS A 183 2.60 -1.50 7.27
C CYS A 183 2.86 0.00 7.17
N ALA A 184 1.98 0.77 6.52
CA ALA A 184 2.11 2.22 6.43
C ALA A 184 2.04 2.96 7.80
N GLY A 185 1.69 2.26 8.88
CA GLY A 185 1.76 2.74 10.28
C GLY A 185 3.02 2.31 11.04
N LEU A 186 3.94 1.57 10.42
CA LEU A 186 5.20 1.10 11.01
C LEU A 186 6.08 2.25 11.50
N THR A 187 6.12 3.35 10.74
CA THR A 187 6.95 4.52 11.06
C THR A 187 6.11 5.68 11.57
N ASP A 188 6.77 6.66 12.20
CA ASP A 188 6.17 7.95 12.52
C ASP A 188 6.22 8.96 11.35
N ALA A 189 6.29 8.46 10.11
CA ALA A 189 6.41 9.32 8.94
C ALA A 189 5.23 10.31 8.85
N ARG A 190 5.56 11.58 8.58
CA ARG A 190 4.53 12.62 8.41
C ARG A 190 3.61 12.32 7.23
N PHE A 191 4.15 11.80 6.14
CA PHE A 191 3.41 11.52 4.91
C PHE A 191 3.34 10.02 4.66
N THR A 192 2.18 9.43 4.94
CA THR A 192 1.93 7.99 4.77
C THR A 192 0.76 7.73 3.83
N SER A 193 0.84 6.66 3.06
CA SER A 193 -0.26 6.18 2.21
C SER A 193 -0.05 4.72 1.85
N THR A 194 -1.14 3.98 1.76
CA THR A 194 -1.19 2.67 1.11
C THR A 194 -1.85 2.86 -0.24
N THR A 195 -1.18 2.45 -1.32
CA THR A 195 -1.76 2.48 -2.67
C THR A 195 -2.57 1.23 -2.92
N GLU A 196 -3.65 1.33 -3.68
CA GLU A 196 -4.49 0.17 -4.00
C GLU A 196 -4.78 0.19 -5.49
N VAL A 197 -4.00 -0.57 -6.26
CA VAL A 197 -4.24 -0.78 -7.70
C VAL A 197 -5.28 -1.88 -7.90
N TYR A 198 -6.14 -1.75 -8.91
CA TYR A 198 -7.05 -2.82 -9.34
C TYR A 198 -6.57 -3.44 -10.67
N PRO A 199 -5.88 -4.60 -10.64
CA PRO A 199 -5.28 -5.19 -11.84
C PRO A 199 -6.26 -5.97 -12.73
N ASP A 200 -7.41 -6.40 -12.19
CA ASP A 200 -8.37 -7.25 -12.91
C ASP A 200 -9.39 -6.45 -13.73
N SER A 201 -9.33 -5.11 -13.67
CA SER A 201 -10.11 -4.23 -14.54
C SER A 201 -9.84 -4.53 -16.02
N PRO A 202 -10.87 -4.53 -16.90
CA PRO A 202 -10.65 -4.63 -18.35
C PRO A 202 -9.85 -3.46 -18.93
N GLN A 203 -9.68 -2.37 -18.16
CA GLN A 203 -8.87 -1.20 -18.52
C GLN A 203 -7.43 -1.28 -18.01
N ALA A 204 -7.10 -2.28 -17.19
CA ALA A 204 -5.78 -2.46 -16.62
C ALA A 204 -4.93 -3.46 -17.44
N THR A 205 -3.62 -3.30 -17.32
CA THR A 205 -2.64 -4.30 -17.76
C THR A 205 -1.53 -4.35 -16.71
N PRO A 206 -0.74 -5.43 -16.62
CA PRO A 206 0.39 -5.49 -15.68
C PRO A 206 1.35 -4.29 -15.82
N ALA A 207 1.56 -3.79 -17.04
CA ALA A 207 2.39 -2.62 -17.29
C ALA A 207 1.77 -1.33 -16.72
N ILE A 208 0.47 -1.14 -16.88
CA ILE A 208 -0.26 0.01 -16.31
C ILE A 208 -0.24 -0.05 -14.78
N CYS A 209 -0.42 -1.23 -14.18
CA CYS A 209 -0.39 -1.41 -12.73
C CYS A 209 0.97 -1.02 -12.15
N ASN A 210 2.07 -1.54 -12.72
CA ASN A 210 3.42 -1.16 -12.31
C ASN A 210 3.69 0.33 -12.50
N ALA A 211 3.21 0.92 -13.59
CA ALA A 211 3.36 2.35 -13.86
C ALA A 211 2.57 3.22 -12.87
N ALA A 212 1.39 2.77 -12.44
CA ALA A 212 0.58 3.44 -11.42
C ALA A 212 1.33 3.50 -10.08
N GLN A 213 1.92 2.39 -9.65
CA GLN A 213 2.74 2.35 -8.43
C GLN A 213 3.94 3.29 -8.51
N VAL A 214 4.66 3.31 -9.65
CA VAL A 214 5.77 4.25 -9.86
C VAL A 214 5.29 5.72 -9.83
N ALA A 215 4.13 6.01 -10.44
CA ALA A 215 3.54 7.35 -10.41
C ALA A 215 3.17 7.79 -8.99
N ALA A 216 2.60 6.87 -8.19
CA ALA A 216 2.25 7.12 -6.80
C ALA A 216 3.49 7.45 -5.96
N VAL A 217 4.55 6.63 -6.03
CA VAL A 217 5.81 6.88 -5.31
C VAL A 217 6.42 8.22 -5.69
N ARG A 218 6.48 8.53 -6.99
CA ARG A 218 7.04 9.80 -7.47
C ARG A 218 6.25 11.00 -6.96
N ALA A 219 4.92 10.95 -7.08
CA ALA A 219 4.04 12.01 -6.62
C ALA A 219 4.18 12.26 -5.11
N ALA A 220 4.26 11.18 -4.33
CA ALA A 220 4.47 11.25 -2.89
C ALA A 220 5.81 11.90 -2.54
N LEU A 221 6.91 11.43 -3.14
CA LEU A 221 8.26 11.97 -2.89
C LEU A 221 8.36 13.44 -3.32
N ASP A 222 7.85 13.79 -4.49
CA ASP A 222 7.89 15.16 -5.01
C ASP A 222 7.08 16.11 -4.11
N PHE A 223 5.90 15.68 -3.65
CA PHE A 223 5.07 16.47 -2.73
C PHE A 223 5.78 16.71 -1.40
N ALA A 224 6.33 15.66 -0.80
CA ALA A 224 6.99 15.73 0.50
C ALA A 224 8.26 16.57 0.44
N LEU A 225 9.08 16.41 -0.61
CA LEU A 225 10.31 17.19 -0.79
C LEU A 225 10.05 18.68 -1.00
N ALA A 226 8.92 19.04 -1.62
CA ALA A 226 8.51 20.44 -1.74
C ALA A 226 8.06 21.07 -0.39
N ARG A 227 7.87 20.26 0.65
CA ARG A 227 7.33 20.65 1.97
C ARG A 227 8.17 20.13 3.14
N ALA A 228 9.42 19.75 2.87
CA ALA A 228 10.35 19.21 3.86
C ALA A 228 11.04 20.30 4.70
N GLY A 229 10.73 21.58 4.46
CA GLY A 229 11.24 22.74 5.20
C GLY A 229 10.31 23.17 6.34
#